data_AF-A0A3Q1HQS4-F1
#
_entry.id   AF-A0A3Q1HQS4-F1
#
_cell.length_a   1.000
_cell.length_b   1.000
_cell.length_c   1.000
_cell.angle_alpha   90.00
_cell.angle_beta   90.00
_cell.angle_gamma   90.00
#
_symmetry.space_group_name_H-M   'P 1'
#
loop_
_entity.id
_entity.type
_entity.pdbx_description
1 polymer ?
#
loop_
_entity_poly.entity_id
_entity_poly.type
_entity_poly.pdbx_seq_one_letter_code
_entity_poly.pdbx_strand_id
1 'polypeptide(L)'
;FSEEEYDPYYYKLQEGDTTVCLATGFSRYNATTDHEDYGKLFNDTEAARISPDLSLYNQVIFPKDKNDKLENCEGKTVCSKCFLGLIFAMWLFADPTVNGMSLTILALRVIFLKTIIFNILMTMRLWISQCEYRSTTATPTSI
;
A
#
# COMPACT_ATOMS: atom_id res chain seq x y z
N PHE A 1 -12.71 -10.49 32.63
CA PHE A 1 -11.75 -9.88 31.69
C PHE A 1 -10.40 -10.51 32.00
N SER A 2 -9.97 -11.48 31.19
CA SER A 2 -8.57 -11.87 31.17
C SER A 2 -7.84 -10.74 30.46
N GLU A 3 -7.03 -9.96 31.19
CA GLU A 3 -6.08 -9.08 30.55
C GLU A 3 -5.13 -9.98 29.76
N GLU A 4 -5.26 -9.99 28.44
CA GLU A 4 -4.32 -10.70 27.59
C GLU A 4 -2.98 -9.99 27.72
N GLU A 5 -2.01 -10.68 28.31
CA GLU A 5 -0.64 -10.21 28.40
C GLU A 5 0.02 -10.43 27.05
N TYR A 6 0.51 -9.34 26.45
CA TYR A 6 1.19 -9.39 25.17
C TYR A 6 2.67 -9.05 25.37
N ASP A 7 3.53 -9.95 24.90
CA ASP A 7 4.96 -9.78 24.88
C ASP A 7 5.42 -8.85 23.74
N PRO A 8 6.55 -8.15 23.90
CA PRO A 8 7.06 -7.24 22.88
C PRO A 8 7.58 -7.97 21.65
N TYR A 9 7.19 -7.47 20.48
CA TYR A 9 7.79 -7.86 19.22
C TYR A 9 8.93 -6.91 18.85
N TYR A 10 10.10 -7.46 18.56
CA TYR A 10 11.30 -6.71 18.22
C TYR A 10 11.54 -6.70 16.70
N TYR A 11 11.79 -5.51 16.17
CA TYR A 11 12.09 -5.27 14.76
C TYR A 11 13.34 -4.43 14.60
N LYS A 12 14.18 -4.82 13.65
CA LYS A 12 15.33 -4.03 13.20
C LYS A 12 14.92 -3.27 11.94
N LEU A 13 14.84 -1.95 12.06
CA LEU A 13 14.54 -1.05 10.95
C LEU A 13 15.86 -0.46 10.47
N GLN A 14 16.14 -0.59 9.17
CA GLN A 14 17.37 -0.06 8.58
C GLN A 14 17.05 0.72 7.33
N GLU A 15 17.54 1.96 7.28
CA GLU A 15 17.45 2.85 6.14
C GLU A 15 18.79 3.57 5.93
N GLY A 16 19.50 3.17 4.87
CA GLY A 16 20.85 3.67 4.61
C GLY A 16 21.81 3.33 5.76
N ASP A 17 22.42 4.36 6.33
CA ASP A 17 23.34 4.26 7.49
C ASP A 17 22.63 4.26 8.84
N THR A 18 21.32 4.57 8.86
CA THR A 18 20.54 4.66 10.08
C THR A 18 19.91 3.31 10.37
N THR A 19 20.15 2.79 11.56
CA THR A 19 19.50 1.57 12.06
C THR A 19 18.78 1.89 13.34
N VAL A 20 17.59 1.33 13.56
CA VAL A 20 16.72 1.60 14.69
C VAL A 20 16.14 0.28 15.19
N CYS A 21 16.00 0.14 16.51
CA CYS A 21 15.27 -0.99 17.10
C CYS A 21 13.90 -0.53 17.56
N LEU A 22 12.87 -1.23 17.10
CA LEU A 22 11.48 -1.01 17.48
C LEU A 22 10.99 -2.22 18.27
N ALA A 23 10.54 -1.98 19.50
CA ALA A 23 9.72 -2.92 20.26
C ALA A 23 8.26 -2.46 20.18
N THR A 24 7.33 -3.34 19.82
CA THR A 24 5.92 -2.97 19.65
C THR A 24 4.97 -4.08 20.07
N GLY A 25 3.75 -3.70 20.44
CA GLY A 25 2.64 -4.64 20.63
C GLY A 25 2.60 -5.29 22.02
N PHE A 26 3.28 -4.69 23.01
CA PHE A 26 3.31 -5.21 24.37
C PHE A 26 2.34 -4.47 25.28
N SER A 27 1.77 -5.14 26.28
CA SER A 27 0.79 -4.54 27.19
C SER A 27 1.39 -3.98 28.49
N ARG A 28 2.55 -4.47 28.93
CA ARG A 28 3.22 -3.96 30.14
C ARG A 28 4.20 -2.82 29.81
N TYR A 29 4.08 -1.68 30.48
CA TYR A 29 4.98 -0.53 30.25
C TYR A 29 6.49 -0.87 30.31
N ASN A 30 6.90 -1.80 31.18
CA ASN A 30 8.28 -2.25 31.34
C ASN A 30 8.57 -3.61 30.65
N ALA A 31 7.75 -4.08 29.70
CA ALA A 31 7.94 -5.40 29.10
C ALA A 31 9.30 -5.57 28.39
N THR A 32 9.91 -4.47 27.97
CA THR A 32 11.20 -4.46 27.25
C THR A 32 12.39 -4.60 28.17
N THR A 33 12.27 -4.34 29.49
CA THR A 33 13.39 -4.37 30.44
C THR A 33 13.83 -5.79 30.80
N ASP A 34 12.94 -6.77 30.68
CA ASP A 34 13.15 -8.15 31.08
C ASP A 34 13.91 -8.98 30.02
N HIS A 35 14.19 -8.41 28.85
CA HIS A 35 14.88 -9.11 27.77
C HIS A 35 16.40 -9.16 28.03
N GLU A 36 16.99 -10.36 28.05
CA GLU A 36 18.41 -10.59 28.38
C GLU A 36 19.38 -9.76 27.53
N ASP A 37 19.13 -9.66 26.22
CA ASP A 37 20.00 -8.96 25.28
C ASP A 37 19.74 -7.46 25.12
N TYR A 38 18.50 -7.00 25.31
CA TYR A 38 18.07 -5.65 24.91
C TYR A 38 17.52 -4.79 26.05
N GLY A 39 17.21 -5.37 27.21
CA GLY A 39 16.56 -4.62 28.30
C GLY A 39 17.36 -3.42 28.76
N LYS A 40 18.70 -3.50 28.70
CA LYS A 40 19.58 -2.37 29.01
C LYS A 40 19.55 -1.25 27.97
N LEU A 41 19.28 -1.58 26.71
CA LEU A 41 19.20 -0.60 25.62
C LEU A 41 17.85 0.16 25.66
N PHE A 42 16.79 -0.52 26.08
CA PHE A 42 15.45 0.07 26.23
C PHE A 42 15.29 0.87 27.53
N ASN A 43 16.28 0.89 28.43
CA ASN A 43 16.22 1.76 29.61
C ASN A 43 16.44 3.25 29.28
N ASP A 44 17.06 3.55 28.14
CA ASP A 44 17.39 4.92 27.74
C ASP A 44 16.21 5.67 27.10
N THR A 45 15.14 4.97 26.75
CA THR A 45 13.96 5.53 26.09
C THR A 45 12.69 5.16 26.86
N GLU A 46 11.60 5.91 26.65
CA GLU A 46 10.32 5.61 27.30
C GLU A 46 9.35 4.94 26.32
N ALA A 47 8.54 4.03 26.84
CA ALA A 47 7.48 3.39 26.07
C ALA A 47 6.31 4.36 25.87
N ALA A 48 5.89 4.55 24.62
CA ALA A 48 4.72 5.31 24.23
C ALA A 48 3.49 4.39 24.13
N ARG A 49 2.29 4.94 24.31
CA ARG A 49 1.04 4.18 24.16
C ARG A 49 0.54 4.31 22.72
N ILE A 50 0.24 3.18 22.09
CA ILE A 50 -0.23 3.12 20.69
C ILE A 50 -1.70 3.57 20.58
N SER A 51 -2.54 3.14 21.52
CA SER A 51 -3.97 3.46 21.51
C SER A 51 -4.53 3.56 22.93
N PRO A 52 -5.45 4.52 23.19
CA PRO A 52 -6.18 4.60 24.45
C PRO A 52 -7.05 3.36 24.69
N ASP A 53 -7.48 2.65 23.65
CA ASP A 53 -8.45 1.56 23.80
C ASP A 53 -7.78 0.20 24.04
N LEU A 54 -6.60 -0.04 23.48
CA LEU A 54 -5.94 -1.36 23.53
C LEU A 54 -4.83 -1.51 24.59
N SER A 55 -4.53 -0.46 25.36
CA SER A 55 -3.46 -0.46 26.40
C SER A 55 -2.12 -1.06 25.92
N LEU A 56 -1.83 -0.97 24.61
CA LEU A 56 -0.60 -1.46 24.01
C LEU A 56 0.43 -0.33 23.92
N TYR A 57 1.69 -0.71 24.05
CA TYR A 57 2.83 0.17 24.04
C TYR A 57 3.81 -0.15 22.91
N ASN A 58 4.58 0.87 22.56
CA ASN A 58 5.68 0.82 21.61
C ASN A 58 6.87 1.61 22.13
N GLN A 59 8.06 1.16 21.79
CA GLN A 59 9.30 1.78 22.24
C GLN A 59 10.34 1.71 21.14
N VAL A 60 11.09 2.80 20.97
CA VAL A 60 12.07 2.95 19.89
C VAL A 60 13.40 3.34 20.48
N ILE A 61 14.49 2.77 19.95
CA ILE A 61 15.86 3.16 20.30
C ILE A 61 16.60 3.56 19.04
N PHE A 62 17.23 4.74 19.11
CA PHE A 62 18.19 5.20 18.13
C PHE A 62 19.60 4.94 18.67
N PRO A 63 20.43 4.13 17.98
CA PRO A 63 21.83 3.94 18.34
C PRO A 63 22.57 5.27 18.26
N LYS A 64 23.33 5.60 19.30
CA LYS A 64 24.13 6.83 19.33
C LYS A 64 25.48 6.67 18.62
N ASP A 65 26.00 5.45 18.50
CA ASP A 65 27.27 5.14 17.83
C ASP A 65 27.18 3.96 16.83
N LYS A 66 27.92 4.04 15.72
CA LYS A 66 27.98 2.99 14.68
C LYS A 66 28.62 1.67 15.17
N ASN A 67 29.32 1.70 16.30
CA ASN A 67 29.98 0.54 16.93
C ASN A 67 29.22 0.02 18.16
N ASP A 68 28.13 0.70 18.55
CA ASP A 68 27.35 0.32 19.73
C ASP A 68 26.45 -0.84 19.35
N LYS A 69 26.70 -2.01 19.97
CA LYS A 69 25.86 -3.22 20.23
C LYS A 69 24.52 -3.46 19.50
N LEU A 70 24.31 -2.89 18.33
CA LEU A 70 23.10 -2.97 17.51
C LEU A 70 23.24 -3.99 16.38
N GLU A 71 24.40 -4.65 16.29
CA GLU A 71 24.45 -5.95 15.64
C GLU A 71 23.49 -6.93 16.33
N ASN A 72 23.25 -6.76 17.64
CA ASN A 72 22.48 -7.72 18.40
C ASN A 72 20.97 -7.59 18.28
N CYS A 73 20.35 -6.49 17.81
CA CYS A 73 18.87 -6.45 17.64
C CYS A 73 18.44 -7.47 16.59
N GLU A 74 18.16 -8.71 17.02
CA GLU A 74 17.77 -9.84 16.20
C GLU A 74 16.26 -9.78 15.94
N GLY A 75 15.79 -8.60 15.53
CA GLY A 75 14.44 -8.43 15.02
C GLY A 75 14.40 -8.83 13.55
N LYS A 76 13.22 -9.28 13.08
CA LYS A 76 13.00 -9.45 11.64
C LYS A 76 13.42 -8.16 10.93
N THR A 77 14.42 -8.23 10.06
CA THR A 77 14.91 -7.08 9.30
C THR A 77 13.83 -6.66 8.32
N VAL A 78 13.12 -5.58 8.63
CA VAL A 78 12.15 -4.99 7.70
C VAL A 78 12.91 -4.00 6.84
N CYS A 79 13.41 -4.48 5.72
CA CYS A 79 14.10 -3.66 4.75
C CYS A 79 13.09 -2.75 4.01
N SER A 80 13.25 -1.44 4.07
CA SER A 80 12.41 -0.47 3.34
C SER A 80 12.46 -0.67 1.82
N LYS A 81 13.59 -1.13 1.27
CA LYS A 81 13.70 -1.54 -0.15
C LYS A 81 12.94 -2.84 -0.45
N CYS A 82 12.76 -3.71 0.54
CA CYS A 82 11.82 -4.82 0.42
C CYS A 82 10.37 -4.34 0.43
N PHE A 83 10.05 -3.13 0.88
CA PHE A 83 8.69 -2.58 0.77
C PHE A 83 8.32 -2.27 -0.70
N LEU A 84 9.26 -1.79 -1.51
CA LEU A 84 9.05 -1.65 -2.97
C LEU A 84 8.91 -3.02 -3.65
N GLY A 85 9.76 -3.98 -3.28
CA GLY A 85 9.64 -5.36 -3.75
C GLY A 85 8.37 -6.07 -3.27
N LEU A 86 7.89 -5.75 -2.07
CA LEU A 86 6.65 -6.25 -1.47
C LEU A 86 5.43 -5.54 -2.05
N ILE A 87 5.51 -4.26 -2.43
CA ILE A 87 4.46 -3.61 -3.22
C ILE A 87 4.38 -4.31 -4.57
N PHE A 88 5.51 -4.56 -5.23
CA PHE A 88 5.53 -5.27 -6.51
C PHE A 88 5.03 -6.72 -6.37
N ALA A 89 5.41 -7.42 -5.31
CA ALA A 89 4.95 -8.78 -5.00
C ALA A 89 3.48 -8.80 -4.56
N MET A 90 3.01 -7.84 -3.76
CA MET A 90 1.58 -7.67 -3.43
C MET A 90 0.77 -7.32 -4.67
N TRP A 91 1.34 -6.60 -5.63
CA TRP A 91 0.72 -6.32 -6.93
C TRP A 91 0.68 -7.58 -7.80
N LEU A 92 1.74 -8.40 -7.77
CA LEU A 92 1.84 -9.66 -8.51
C LEU A 92 0.98 -10.80 -7.92
N PHE A 93 0.82 -10.80 -6.59
CA PHE A 93 0.00 -11.72 -5.80
C PHE A 93 -1.27 -11.05 -5.29
N ALA A 94 -1.74 -9.99 -5.97
CA ALA A 94 -3.05 -9.41 -5.72
C ALA A 94 -4.09 -10.49 -5.97
N ASP A 95 -4.61 -10.98 -4.85
CA ASP A 95 -5.53 -12.09 -4.65
C ASP A 95 -6.44 -12.37 -5.88
N PRO A 96 -6.35 -13.57 -6.50
CA PRO A 96 -7.08 -13.89 -7.73
C PRO A 96 -8.61 -13.81 -7.54
N THR A 97 -9.08 -13.81 -6.29
CA THR A 97 -10.49 -13.94 -5.93
C THR A 97 -11.23 -12.59 -5.88
N VAL A 98 -10.53 -11.48 -5.60
CA VAL A 98 -11.11 -10.11 -5.66
C VAL A 98 -10.95 -9.48 -7.04
N ASN A 99 -10.02 -10.01 -7.84
CA ASN A 99 -9.76 -9.55 -9.21
C ASN A 99 -10.82 -10.02 -10.21
N GLY A 100 -11.60 -11.07 -9.92
CA GLY A 100 -12.66 -11.55 -10.83
C GLY A 100 -13.80 -10.55 -11.03
N MET A 101 -14.41 -10.08 -9.93
CA MET A 101 -15.53 -9.13 -10.00
C MET A 101 -15.07 -7.74 -10.47
N SER A 102 -13.84 -7.34 -10.12
CA SER A 102 -13.25 -6.09 -10.63
C SER A 102 -12.95 -6.16 -12.13
N LEU A 103 -12.45 -7.29 -12.62
CA LEU A 103 -12.17 -7.51 -14.05
C LEU A 103 -13.45 -7.51 -14.88
N THR A 104 -14.56 -8.09 -14.39
CA THR A 104 -15.84 -8.05 -15.12
C THR A 104 -16.38 -6.62 -15.21
N ILE A 105 -16.26 -5.82 -14.14
CA ILE A 105 -16.64 -4.39 -14.16
C ILE A 105 -15.77 -3.61 -15.15
N LEU A 106 -14.46 -3.86 -15.17
CA LEU A 106 -13.54 -3.19 -16.10
C LEU A 106 -13.82 -3.59 -17.56
N ALA A 107 -14.07 -4.88 -17.83
CA ALA A 107 -14.44 -5.37 -19.14
C ALA A 107 -15.78 -4.77 -19.63
N LEU A 108 -16.79 -4.69 -18.76
CA LEU A 108 -18.07 -4.04 -19.07
C LEU A 108 -17.88 -2.56 -19.42
N ARG A 109 -17.04 -1.83 -18.67
CA ARG A 109 -16.71 -0.42 -18.96
C ARG A 109 -16.03 -0.24 -20.32
N VAL A 110 -15.10 -1.13 -20.68
CA VAL A 110 -14.40 -1.08 -21.97
C VAL A 110 -15.37 -1.40 -23.13
N ILE A 111 -16.23 -2.41 -22.97
CA ILE A 111 -17.25 -2.75 -23.98
C ILE A 111 -18.23 -1.60 -24.15
N PHE A 112 -18.72 -1.01 -23.07
CA PHE A 112 -19.63 0.14 -23.10
C PHE A 112 -19.02 1.36 -23.79
N LEU A 113 -17.76 1.68 -23.50
CA LEU A 113 -17.07 2.79 -24.18
C LEU A 113 -16.86 2.48 -25.68
N LYS A 114 -16.50 1.23 -26.02
CA LYS A 114 -16.33 0.81 -27.42
C LYS A 114 -17.65 0.85 -28.20
N THR A 115 -18.77 0.50 -27.58
CA THR A 115 -20.11 0.60 -28.21
C THR A 115 -20.57 2.04 -28.33
N ILE A 116 -20.33 2.92 -27.34
CA ILE A 116 -20.61 4.35 -27.47
C ILE A 116 -19.83 4.95 -28.65
N ILE A 117 -18.52 4.71 -28.70
CA ILE A 117 -17.67 5.23 -29.79
C ILE A 117 -18.15 4.70 -31.14
N PHE A 118 -18.47 3.40 -31.24
CA PHE A 118 -18.99 2.82 -32.48
C PHE A 118 -20.34 3.43 -32.91
N ASN A 119 -21.28 3.62 -31.99
CA ASN A 119 -22.56 4.26 -32.27
C ASN A 119 -22.40 5.73 -32.70
N ILE A 120 -21.49 6.47 -32.07
CA ILE A 120 -21.17 7.85 -32.47
C ILE A 120 -20.52 7.86 -33.86
N LEU A 121 -19.58 6.97 -34.15
CA LEU A 121 -18.95 6.89 -35.47
C LEU A 121 -19.93 6.47 -36.58
N MET A 122 -20.82 5.51 -36.31
CA MET A 122 -21.85 5.08 -37.26
C MET A 122 -22.85 6.21 -37.54
N THR A 123 -23.29 6.92 -36.51
CA THR A 123 -24.16 8.10 -36.70
C THR A 123 -23.43 9.21 -37.43
N MET A 124 -22.20 9.57 -37.05
CA MET A 124 -21.37 10.56 -37.75
C MET A 124 -21.17 10.24 -39.24
N ARG A 125 -20.90 8.96 -39.57
CA ARG A 125 -20.82 8.50 -40.97
C ARG A 125 -22.12 8.70 -41.72
N LEU A 126 -23.27 8.39 -41.11
CA LEU A 126 -24.58 8.62 -41.71
C LEU A 126 -24.84 10.12 -41.93
N TRP A 127 -24.51 10.97 -40.95
CA TRP A 127 -24.64 12.43 -41.08
C TRP A 127 -23.79 12.98 -42.23
N ILE A 128 -22.53 12.55 -42.36
CA ILE A 128 -21.67 12.94 -43.48
C ILE A 128 -22.23 12.48 -44.82
N SER A 129 -22.74 11.25 -44.92
CA SER A 129 -23.34 10.76 -46.17
C SER A 129 -24.63 11.51 -46.58
N GLN A 130 -25.43 11.98 -45.61
CA GLN A 130 -26.63 12.79 -45.88
C GLN A 130 -26.26 14.22 -46.33
N CYS A 131 -25.20 14.80 -45.77
CA CYS A 131 -24.67 16.09 -46.22
C CYS A 131 -24.11 16.04 -47.66
N GLU A 132 -23.53 14.91 -48.06
CA GLU A 132 -23.00 14.72 -49.41
C GLU A 132 -24.12 14.51 -50.45
N TYR A 133 -25.14 13.69 -50.15
CA TYR A 133 -26.32 13.52 -51.01
C TYR A 133 -27.12 14.83 -51.20
N ARG A 134 -27.25 15.63 -50.14
CA ARG A 134 -27.92 16.94 -50.20
C ARG A 134 -27.15 17.98 -51.01
N SER A 135 -25.82 17.85 -51.10
CA SER A 135 -24.99 18.76 -51.90
C SER A 135 -25.08 18.46 -53.40
N THR A 136 -25.31 17.20 -53.80
CA THR A 136 -25.46 16.81 -55.22
C THR A 136 -26.85 17.10 -55.78
N THR A 137 -27.88 17.14 -54.93
CA THR A 137 -29.25 17.51 -55.33
C THR A 137 -29.50 19.02 -55.36
N ALA A 138 -28.54 19.83 -54.87
CA ALA A 138 -28.59 21.29 -54.88
C ALA A 138 -27.83 21.94 -56.06
N THR A 139 -27.54 21.20 -57.13
CA THR A 139 -27.23 21.80 -58.44
C THR A 139 -28.55 21.98 -59.21
N PRO A 140 -29.14 23.19 -59.26
CA PRO A 140 -30.21 23.46 -60.20
C PRO A 140 -29.61 23.46 -61.61
N THR A 141 -29.97 22.47 -62.42
CA THR A 141 -29.98 22.62 -63.87
C THR A 141 -30.96 23.74 -64.20
N SER A 142 -30.45 24.94 -64.49
CA SER A 142 -31.18 25.97 -65.22
C SER A 142 -30.34 26.44 -66.40
N ILE A 143 -30.83 26.11 -67.60
CA ILE A 143 -30.63 26.78 -68.91
C ILE A 143 -29.19 26.94 -69.38
#